data_AF-A0A7J7LZS0-F1
#
_entry.id   AF-A0A7J7LZS0-F1
#
_cell.length_a   1.000
_cell.length_b   1.000
_cell.length_c   1.000
_cell.angle_alpha   90.00
_cell.angle_beta   90.00
_cell.angle_gamma   90.00
#
_symmetry.space_group_name_H-M   'P 1'
#
loop_
_entity.id
_entity.type
_entity.pdbx_description
1 polymer ?
#
loop_
_entity_poly.entity_id
_entity_poly.type
_entity_poly.pdbx_seq_one_letter_code
_entity_poly.pdbx_strand_id
1 'polypeptide(L)'
;MSGSGYHFEMEIEKELAQLNHTQFLNNDDDLYSVSLHFRLLRQHGDNVSFETDVFSKFKNDKGMFKTSLVADIQGMLCLYEASYLGVHGEDILDDALKFTTNHLKSYISATNVDSLLTRQAKHALKQSYHYGLPRLRDH
;
A
#
# COMPACT_ATOMS: atom_id res chain seq x y z
N MET A 1 -21.59 -4.05 6.01
CA MET A 1 -22.19 -2.81 6.55
C MET A 1 -21.49 -1.64 5.88
N SER A 2 -22.27 -0.90 5.09
CA SER A 2 -22.03 0.37 4.36
C SER A 2 -20.74 0.54 3.55
N GLY A 3 -20.80 0.11 2.29
CA GLY A 3 -19.79 0.34 1.23
C GLY A 3 -19.94 1.68 0.51
N SER A 4 -20.22 2.77 1.23
CA SER A 4 -20.25 4.12 0.64
C SER A 4 -18.91 4.84 0.77
N GLY A 5 -18.20 4.71 1.89
CA GLY A 5 -16.89 5.36 2.09
C GLY A 5 -15.82 4.88 1.13
N TYR A 6 -15.71 3.56 0.95
CA TYR A 6 -14.80 2.96 -0.05
C TYR A 6 -15.18 3.30 -1.48
N HIS A 7 -16.46 3.53 -1.77
CA HIS A 7 -16.87 3.94 -3.12
C HIS A 7 -16.33 5.34 -3.44
N PHE A 8 -16.42 6.26 -2.48
CA PHE A 8 -15.83 7.59 -2.62
C PHE A 8 -14.31 7.55 -2.66
N GLU A 9 -13.68 6.71 -1.84
CA GLU A 9 -12.23 6.54 -1.84
C GLU A 9 -11.75 6.00 -3.19
N MET A 10 -12.43 5.00 -3.76
CA MET A 10 -12.18 4.48 -5.12
C MET A 10 -12.47 5.50 -6.23
N GLU A 11 -13.50 6.34 -6.09
CA GLU A 11 -13.81 7.39 -7.08
C GLU A 11 -12.77 8.51 -7.06
N ILE A 12 -12.34 8.95 -5.87
CA ILE A 12 -11.25 9.91 -5.69
C ILE A 12 -9.95 9.33 -6.25
N GLU A 13 -9.68 8.07 -5.94
CA GLU A 13 -8.57 7.30 -6.47
C GLU A 13 -8.57 7.26 -8.00
N LYS A 14 -9.71 6.94 -8.60
CA LYS A 14 -9.88 6.91 -10.05
C LYS A 14 -9.73 8.28 -10.70
N GLU A 15 -10.19 9.36 -10.07
CA GLU A 15 -9.95 10.73 -10.55
C GLU A 15 -8.48 11.15 -10.40
N LEU A 16 -7.83 10.79 -9.30
CA LEU A 16 -6.40 11.05 -9.07
C LEU A 16 -5.50 10.28 -10.05
N ALA A 17 -5.90 9.08 -10.47
CA ALA A 17 -5.20 8.30 -11.48
C ALA A 17 -5.19 9.01 -12.85
N GLN A 18 -6.33 9.58 -13.24
CA GLN A 18 -6.49 10.28 -14.53
C GLN A 18 -5.70 11.58 -14.62
N LEU A 19 -5.39 12.21 -13.49
CA LEU A 19 -4.66 13.47 -13.45
C LEU A 19 -3.14 13.31 -13.68
N ASN A 20 -2.57 12.11 -13.50
CA ASN A 20 -1.17 12.01 -13.06
C ASN A 20 -0.27 11.02 -13.82
N HIS A 21 -0.29 11.04 -15.15
CA HIS A 21 0.74 10.31 -15.93
C HIS A 21 2.14 10.96 -15.93
N THR A 22 2.35 12.14 -15.33
CA THR A 22 3.57 12.94 -15.57
C THR A 22 4.33 13.46 -14.35
N GLN A 23 3.90 13.20 -13.10
CA GLN A 23 4.41 13.99 -11.95
C GLN A 23 4.96 13.25 -10.72
N PHE A 24 4.89 11.92 -10.61
CA PHE A 24 5.08 11.24 -9.32
C PHE A 24 6.34 10.39 -9.21
N LEU A 25 7.48 10.96 -9.62
CA LEU A 25 8.82 10.42 -9.35
C LEU A 25 9.70 11.47 -8.67
N ASN A 26 9.12 12.34 -7.83
CA ASN A 26 9.92 13.23 -7.02
C ASN A 26 10.51 12.44 -5.84
N ASN A 27 11.80 12.65 -5.58
CA ASN A 27 12.46 12.01 -4.43
C ASN A 27 11.83 12.42 -3.09
N ASP A 28 11.12 13.55 -3.05
CA ASP A 28 10.50 14.11 -1.85
C ASP A 28 9.12 13.52 -1.54
N ASP A 29 8.51 12.74 -2.44
CA ASP A 29 7.18 12.17 -2.19
C ASP A 29 7.20 11.17 -1.02
N ASP A 30 6.20 11.27 -0.14
CA ASP A 30 6.09 10.42 1.05
C ASP A 30 5.56 9.01 0.74
N LEU A 31 5.54 8.15 1.77
CA LEU A 31 5.14 6.75 1.60
C LEU A 31 3.68 6.62 1.16
N TYR A 32 2.79 7.46 1.67
CA TYR A 32 1.38 7.44 1.31
C TYR A 32 1.17 7.80 -0.15
N SER A 33 1.71 8.93 -0.62
CA SER A 33 1.58 9.39 -2.00
C SER A 33 2.12 8.38 -3.00
N VAL A 34 3.32 7.84 -2.74
CA VAL A 34 3.94 6.86 -3.63
C VAL A 34 3.13 5.55 -3.67
N SER A 35 2.69 5.06 -2.50
CA SER A 35 1.93 3.80 -2.45
C SER A 35 0.55 3.93 -3.10
N LEU A 36 -0.13 5.06 -2.88
CA LEU A 36 -1.42 5.34 -3.49
C LEU A 36 -1.28 5.38 -5.02
N HIS A 37 -0.31 6.14 -5.53
CA HIS A 37 -0.08 6.29 -6.96
C HIS A 37 0.20 4.96 -7.65
N PHE A 38 1.12 4.17 -7.09
CA PHE A 38 1.41 2.82 -7.56
C PHE A 38 0.13 1.97 -7.65
N ARG A 39 -0.71 2.03 -6.62
CA ARG A 39 -1.94 1.25 -6.53
C ARG A 39 -2.92 1.60 -7.65
N LEU A 40 -3.06 2.89 -7.93
CA LEU A 40 -3.90 3.42 -8.99
C LEU A 40 -3.45 2.95 -10.37
N LEU A 41 -2.17 3.17 -10.70
CA LEU A 41 -1.64 2.80 -12.01
C LEU A 41 -1.78 1.29 -12.26
N ARG A 42 -1.45 0.48 -11.24
CA ARG A 42 -1.53 -0.98 -11.36
C ARG A 42 -2.96 -1.50 -11.51
N GLN A 43 -3.94 -0.85 -10.86
CA GLN A 43 -5.36 -1.18 -11.01
C GLN A 43 -5.95 -0.75 -12.36
N HIS A 44 -5.39 0.28 -12.98
CA HIS A 44 -5.83 0.78 -14.29
C HIS A 44 -5.20 0.07 -15.49
N GLY A 45 -4.31 -0.91 -15.26
CA GLY A 45 -3.75 -1.77 -16.30
C GLY A 45 -2.56 -1.17 -17.04
N ASP A 46 -1.95 -0.11 -16.49
CA ASP A 46 -0.67 0.37 -16.97
C ASP A 46 0.43 -0.64 -16.59
N ASN A 47 1.35 -0.91 -17.52
CA ASN A 47 2.44 -1.87 -17.30
C ASN A 47 3.50 -1.26 -16.36
N VAL A 48 3.24 -1.41 -15.07
CA VAL A 48 3.90 -0.75 -13.93
C VAL A 48 5.12 -1.52 -13.40
N SER A 49 5.59 -2.58 -14.09
CA SER A 49 6.72 -3.40 -13.60
C SER A 49 7.99 -2.59 -13.29
N PHE A 50 8.24 -1.50 -14.03
CA PHE A 50 9.37 -0.58 -13.78
C PHE A 50 9.16 0.40 -12.62
N GLU A 51 7.98 0.43 -12.01
CA GLU A 51 7.66 1.37 -10.93
C GLU A 51 7.83 0.78 -9.55
N THR A 52 8.05 -0.53 -9.36
CA THR A 52 8.25 -1.06 -8.00
C THR A 52 9.53 -0.52 -7.35
N ASP A 53 10.51 -0.11 -8.16
CA ASP A 53 11.74 0.55 -7.72
C ASP A 53 11.51 1.89 -7.02
N VAL A 54 10.35 2.54 -7.21
CA VAL A 54 9.99 3.76 -6.47
C VAL A 54 9.98 3.52 -4.96
N PHE A 55 9.77 2.27 -4.53
CA PHE A 55 9.80 1.92 -3.11
C PHE A 55 11.22 1.77 -2.55
N SER A 56 12.25 1.68 -3.41
CA SER A 56 13.65 1.53 -2.99
C SER A 56 14.14 2.71 -2.16
N LYS A 57 13.60 3.93 -2.37
CA LYS A 57 13.93 5.10 -1.53
C LYS A 57 13.51 4.93 -0.07
N PHE A 58 12.56 4.05 0.20
CA PHE A 58 12.09 3.71 1.55
C PHE A 58 12.88 2.58 2.20
N LYS A 59 13.85 1.98 1.49
CA LYS A 59 14.77 0.98 2.04
C LYS A 59 16.06 1.63 2.58
N ASN A 60 16.69 0.97 3.54
CA ASN A 60 18.01 1.30 4.06
C ASN A 60 19.11 0.59 3.24
N ASP A 61 20.37 0.85 3.58
CA ASP A 61 21.54 0.26 2.88
C ASP A 61 21.61 -1.28 2.98
N LYS A 62 20.83 -1.89 3.87
CA LYS A 62 20.70 -3.35 4.01
C LYS A 62 19.56 -3.92 3.15
N GLY A 63 18.90 -3.09 2.34
CA GLY A 63 17.77 -3.48 1.50
C GLY A 63 16.47 -3.72 2.28
N MET A 64 16.36 -3.27 3.53
CA MET A 64 15.14 -3.41 4.35
C MET A 64 14.39 -2.09 4.45
N PHE A 65 13.06 -2.13 4.52
CA PHE A 65 12.26 -0.92 4.75
C PHE A 65 12.68 -0.22 6.06
N LYS A 66 12.80 1.11 5.99
CA LYS A 66 13.26 1.95 7.09
C LYS A 66 12.26 1.89 8.25
N THR A 67 12.73 1.65 9.47
CA THR A 67 11.89 1.65 10.67
C THR A 67 11.28 3.00 10.99
N SER A 68 11.82 4.10 10.45
CA SER A 68 11.25 5.44 10.56
C SER A 68 9.86 5.56 9.92
N LEU A 69 9.51 4.67 8.98
CA LEU A 69 8.20 4.65 8.30
C LEU A 69 7.06 4.22 9.22
N VAL A 70 7.37 3.56 10.34
CA VAL A 70 6.36 3.00 11.26
C VAL A 70 5.50 4.07 11.92
N ALA A 71 5.96 5.33 11.96
CA ALA A 71 5.18 6.45 12.45
C ALA A 71 4.04 6.85 11.50
N ASP A 72 4.17 6.56 10.20
CA ASP A 72 3.16 6.87 9.19
C ASP A 72 2.22 5.67 8.98
N ILE A 73 1.24 5.54 9.88
CA ILE A 73 0.27 4.43 9.82
C ILE A 73 -0.57 4.48 8.53
N GLN A 74 -0.87 5.67 8.03
CA GLN A 74 -1.66 5.83 6.81
C GLN A 74 -0.86 5.38 5.58
N GLY A 75 0.40 5.79 5.45
CA GLY A 75 1.31 5.29 4.42
C GLY A 75 1.54 3.79 4.52
N MET A 76 1.61 3.23 5.73
CA MET A 76 1.72 1.78 5.94
C MET A 76 0.49 1.01 5.48
N LEU A 77 -0.72 1.56 5.65
CA LEU A 77 -1.95 0.98 5.12
C LEU A 77 -1.96 0.98 3.59
N CYS A 78 -1.62 2.12 2.98
CA CYS A 78 -1.57 2.19 1.52
C CYS A 78 -0.49 1.30 0.93
N LEU A 79 0.71 1.22 1.53
CA LEU A 79 1.76 0.31 1.10
C LEU A 79 1.33 -1.16 1.24
N TYR A 80 0.63 -1.51 2.33
CA TYR A 80 0.09 -2.85 2.54
C TYR A 80 -0.86 -3.24 1.40
N GLU A 81 -1.79 -2.35 1.04
CA GLU A 81 -2.75 -2.58 -0.04
C GLU A 81 -2.09 -2.63 -1.41
N ALA A 82 -1.14 -1.73 -1.68
CA ALA A 82 -0.32 -1.73 -2.89
C ALA A 82 0.47 -3.05 -3.07
N SER A 83 0.97 -3.61 -1.97
CA SER A 83 1.78 -4.85 -1.99
C SER A 83 1.00 -6.09 -2.44
N TYR A 84 -0.34 -6.07 -2.40
CA TYR A 84 -1.17 -7.16 -2.95
C TYR A 84 -1.31 -7.12 -4.47
N LEU A 85 -0.95 -6.01 -5.10
CA LEU A 85 -0.97 -5.87 -6.57
C LEU A 85 0.34 -6.33 -7.23
N GLY A 86 1.29 -6.82 -6.43
CA GLY A 86 2.55 -7.34 -6.94
C GLY A 86 2.39 -8.62 -7.74
N VAL A 87 3.21 -8.79 -8.77
CA VAL A 87 3.29 -10.00 -9.61
C VAL A 87 4.61 -10.75 -9.37
N HIS A 88 4.83 -11.86 -10.08
CA HIS A 88 6.06 -12.64 -9.93
C HIS A 88 7.29 -11.83 -10.33
N GLY A 89 8.34 -11.87 -9.50
CA GLY A 89 9.60 -11.14 -9.71
C GLY A 89 9.68 -9.77 -9.03
N GLU A 90 8.61 -9.30 -8.37
CA GLU A 90 8.58 -8.03 -7.64
C GLU A 90 8.85 -8.22 -6.14
N ASP A 91 10.05 -8.70 -5.79
CA ASP A 91 10.44 -9.05 -4.41
C ASP A 91 10.29 -7.87 -3.42
N ILE A 92 10.40 -6.63 -3.89
CA ILE A 92 10.20 -5.45 -3.05
C ILE A 92 8.78 -5.36 -2.48
N LEU A 93 7.77 -5.86 -3.21
CA LEU A 93 6.39 -5.93 -2.74
C LEU A 93 6.16 -7.11 -1.78
N ASP A 94 6.96 -8.17 -1.89
CA ASP A 94 7.04 -9.21 -0.85
C ASP A 94 7.57 -8.68 0.47
N ASP A 95 8.66 -7.94 0.40
CA ASP A 95 9.25 -7.30 1.57
C ASP A 95 8.30 -6.27 2.19
N ALA A 96 7.65 -5.46 1.34
CA ALA A 96 6.69 -4.45 1.76
C ALA A 96 5.49 -5.09 2.46
N LEU A 97 4.97 -6.20 1.92
CA LEU A 97 3.86 -6.92 2.53
C LEU A 97 4.24 -7.47 3.92
N LYS A 98 5.41 -8.10 4.05
CA LYS A 98 5.90 -8.62 5.35
C LYS A 98 6.09 -7.49 6.36
N PHE A 99 6.74 -6.41 5.94
CA PHE A 99 7.02 -5.24 6.76
C PHE A 99 5.72 -4.62 7.28
N THR A 100 4.81 -4.26 6.38
CA THR A 100 3.54 -3.62 6.73
C THR A 100 2.63 -4.52 7.56
N THR A 101 2.53 -5.81 7.25
CA THR A 101 1.75 -6.78 8.03
C THR A 101 2.19 -6.81 9.49
N ASN A 102 3.50 -6.91 9.74
CA ASN A 102 4.03 -6.99 11.09
C ASN A 102 3.75 -5.70 11.88
N HIS A 103 4.00 -4.55 11.26
CA HIS A 103 3.82 -3.27 11.92
C HIS A 103 2.36 -2.89 12.15
N LEU A 104 1.44 -3.19 11.21
CA LEU A 104 0.01 -2.95 11.40
C LEU A 104 -0.56 -3.83 12.52
N LYS A 105 -0.10 -5.09 12.63
CA LYS A 105 -0.45 -5.96 13.78
C LYS A 105 0.04 -5.37 15.10
N SER A 106 1.31 -4.96 15.16
CA SER A 106 1.87 -4.31 16.35
C SER A 106 1.14 -3.03 16.72
N TYR A 107 0.80 -2.18 15.73
CA TYR A 107 0.02 -0.96 15.93
C TYR A 107 -1.34 -1.25 16.56
N ILE A 108 -2.09 -2.24 16.03
CA ILE A 108 -3.40 -2.64 16.57
C ILE A 108 -3.27 -3.20 17.99
N SER A 109 -2.23 -3.96 18.29
CA SER A 109 -2.01 -4.51 19.63
C SER A 109 -1.57 -3.46 20.65
N ALA A 110 -0.86 -2.42 20.23
CA ALA A 110 -0.38 -1.35 21.10
C ALA A 110 -1.40 -0.23 21.30
N THR A 111 -2.31 -0.01 20.34
CA THR A 111 -3.33 1.04 20.43
C THR A 111 -4.60 0.55 21.12
N ASN A 112 -5.00 1.25 22.17
CA ASN A 112 -6.29 1.05 22.84
C ASN A 112 -7.39 1.98 22.30
N VAL A 113 -7.08 2.80 21.30
CA VAL A 113 -8.00 3.79 20.73
C VAL A 113 -8.70 3.20 19.51
N ASP A 114 -10.04 3.22 19.52
CA ASP A 114 -10.86 2.88 18.36
C ASP A 114 -10.94 4.08 17.40
N SER A 115 -9.84 4.33 16.70
CA SER A 115 -9.74 5.37 15.68
C SER A 115 -10.14 4.83 14.30
N LEU A 116 -10.40 5.74 13.36
CA LEU A 116 -10.65 5.37 11.96
C LEU A 116 -9.48 4.52 11.39
N LEU A 117 -8.24 4.94 11.65
CA LEU A 117 -7.03 4.22 11.23
C LEU A 117 -6.93 2.84 11.88
N THR A 118 -7.25 2.72 13.18
CA THR A 118 -7.28 1.42 13.87
C THR A 118 -8.29 0.48 13.20
N ARG A 119 -9.47 1.00 12.83
CA ARG A 119 -10.53 0.20 12.19
C ARG A 119 -10.15 -0.19 10.76
N GLN A 120 -9.54 0.72 9.99
CA GLN A 120 -9.01 0.43 8.66
C GLN A 120 -7.92 -0.64 8.72
N ALA A 121 -6.96 -0.53 9.65
CA ALA A 121 -5.91 -1.52 9.83
C ALA A 121 -6.45 -2.91 10.21
N LYS A 122 -7.40 -2.97 11.14
CA LYS A 122 -8.10 -4.23 11.48
C LYS A 122 -8.82 -4.82 10.27
N HIS A 123 -9.46 -3.98 9.48
CA HIS A 123 -10.20 -4.40 8.29
C HIS A 123 -9.26 -4.94 7.20
N ALA A 124 -8.20 -4.20 6.85
CA ALA A 124 -7.22 -4.58 5.82
C ALA A 124 -6.52 -5.92 6.15
N LEU A 125 -6.12 -6.12 7.41
CA LEU A 125 -5.53 -7.38 7.86
C LEU A 125 -6.53 -8.53 7.85
N LYS A 126 -7.80 -8.26 8.16
CA LYS A 126 -8.87 -9.27 8.14
C LYS A 126 -9.25 -9.68 6.71
N GLN A 127 -9.32 -8.75 5.77
CA GLN A 127 -9.66 -9.05 4.38
C GLN A 127 -8.64 -9.96 3.71
N SER A 128 -7.35 -9.74 3.93
CA SER A 128 -6.30 -10.65 3.44
C SER A 128 -6.51 -12.09 3.89
N TYR A 129 -6.83 -12.28 5.17
CA TYR A 129 -7.00 -13.60 5.76
C TYR A 129 -8.23 -14.35 5.22
N HIS A 130 -9.30 -13.63 4.86
CA HIS A 130 -10.56 -14.25 4.44
C HIS A 130 -10.72 -14.42 2.93
N TYR A 131 -10.16 -13.50 2.13
CA TYR A 131 -10.27 -13.60 0.68
C TYR A 131 -9.11 -14.37 0.06
N GLY A 132 -8.10 -14.73 0.87
CA GLY A 132 -6.92 -15.47 0.42
C GLY A 132 -6.34 -14.85 -0.84
N LEU A 133 -6.42 -13.51 -0.98
CA LEU A 133 -6.18 -12.78 -2.22
C LEU A 133 -4.88 -13.30 -2.81
N PRO A 134 -4.94 -14.20 -3.81
CA PRO A 134 -3.76 -14.54 -4.54
C PRO A 134 -3.40 -13.23 -5.21
N ARG A 135 -2.18 -12.75 -4.98
CA ARG A 135 -1.57 -11.74 -5.84
C ARG A 135 -1.96 -12.01 -7.27
N LEU A 136 -2.30 -10.96 -8.02
CA LEU A 136 -2.78 -11.05 -9.40
C LEU A 136 -1.87 -12.03 -10.16
N ARG A 137 -2.33 -13.29 -10.23
CA ARG A 137 -1.61 -14.38 -10.89
C ARG A 137 -2.14 -14.33 -12.29
N ASP A 138 -1.52 -13.48 -13.10
CA ASP A 138 -1.72 -13.58 -14.53
C ASP A 138 -1.18 -14.94 -14.99
N HIS A 139 -1.97 -15.57 -15.86
CA HIS A 139 -1.90 -16.95 -16.34
C HIS A 139 -0.58 -17.32 -17.01
#